data_AF-A0A1W9L3J0-F1
#
_entry.id   AF-A0A1W9L3J0-F1
#
_cell.length_a   1.000
_cell.length_b   1.000
_cell.length_c   1.000
_cell.angle_alpha   90.00
_cell.angle_beta   90.00
_cell.angle_gamma   90.00
#
_symmetry.space_group_name_H-M   'P 1'
#
loop_
_entity.id
_entity.type
_entity.pdbx_description
1 polymer ?
#
loop_
_entity_poly.entity_id
_entity_poly.type
_entity_poly.pdbx_seq_one_letter_code
_entity_poly.pdbx_strand_id
1 'polypeptide(L)'
;MTENQLTIVISATFTAEPLEASLAFWLATLEIPATIEFAPYHQVIQQLLDSNSLFFKNQAGLNVILMRMMDWLNATQPFSTEFVDLNEINKSAQQFIEAIKIATTHSKVPYLICWCPAIHELFSVQTAIIAELRDLPNIYCLTTTELNEYYPVSNYSDIHSETLGHIPYTPLFFTALGTHIIRKWFVLQNPPYKVIVLDCDETLWQGVCGEEGVWGIKIDTHHQFLQEFMVRQYHAGMLIALCSKNQEEDIIAVFAQRTDMQLKREHIVSWRINWQAKSENIRSLATELQLGLESFIFIDDNPVECAEVKTHCPQVFVLQLPEDKSKIRSFLNHLWVFDHLRVTTTDQQRTRFYQEAVQRTHLQQNTLTLAHFLASLQLKVTISPIHSQEIPRISQILPLFAVPKEK
;
A
#
# COMPACT_ATOMS: atom_id res chain seq x y z
N MET A 1 -2.66 -31.43 -7.40
CA MET A 1 -1.52 -30.72 -6.81
C MET A 1 -2.02 -30.21 -5.48
N THR A 2 -1.47 -30.68 -4.36
CA THR A 2 -1.82 -30.16 -3.03
C THR A 2 -1.48 -28.68 -3.03
N GLU A 3 -2.47 -27.79 -2.89
CA GLU A 3 -2.20 -26.39 -2.60
C GLU A 3 -1.31 -26.35 -1.36
N ASN A 4 -0.14 -25.72 -1.48
CA ASN A 4 0.72 -25.52 -0.32
C ASN A 4 -0.07 -24.67 0.69
N GLN A 5 -0.21 -25.19 1.90
CA GLN A 5 -0.81 -24.48 3.02
C GLN A 5 -0.03 -23.18 3.28
N LEU A 6 -0.74 -22.05 3.35
CA LEU A 6 -0.13 -20.76 3.67
C LEU A 6 0.41 -20.80 5.10
N THR A 7 1.65 -20.36 5.31
CA THR A 7 2.27 -20.34 6.63
C THR A 7 2.90 -18.98 6.93
N ILE A 8 2.59 -18.42 8.09
CA ILE A 8 3.30 -17.29 8.68
C ILE A 8 4.39 -17.86 9.59
N VAL A 9 5.64 -17.80 9.14
CA VAL A 9 6.79 -18.19 9.97
C VAL A 9 7.36 -16.95 10.63
N ILE A 10 7.55 -17.00 11.95
CA ILE A 10 8.01 -15.85 12.74
C ILE A 10 9.34 -16.20 13.39
N SER A 11 10.36 -15.36 13.18
CA SER A 11 11.60 -15.40 13.95
C SER A 11 11.84 -14.04 14.59
N ALA A 12 12.34 -14.04 15.81
CA ALA A 12 12.47 -12.84 16.60
C ALA A 12 13.76 -12.82 17.42
N THR A 13 14.19 -11.61 17.73
CA THR A 13 15.30 -11.33 18.65
C THR A 13 14.88 -11.45 20.13
N PHE A 14 13.57 -11.49 20.37
CA PHE A 14 12.91 -11.64 21.66
C PHE A 14 11.78 -12.69 21.60
N THR A 15 11.11 -12.98 22.72
CA THR A 15 10.01 -13.96 22.80
C THR A 15 8.75 -13.41 22.11
N ALA A 16 8.29 -14.08 21.05
CA ALA A 16 7.31 -13.56 20.09
C ALA A 16 5.93 -14.22 20.15
N GLU A 17 5.80 -15.31 20.87
CA GLU A 17 4.59 -16.12 21.04
C GLU A 17 3.35 -15.30 21.46
N PRO A 18 3.44 -14.22 22.27
CA PRO A 18 2.28 -13.36 22.55
C PRO A 18 1.62 -12.73 21.31
N LEU A 19 2.29 -12.71 20.16
CA LEU A 19 1.74 -12.26 18.88
C LEU A 19 0.66 -13.20 18.32
N GLU A 20 0.67 -14.48 18.70
CA GLU A 20 -0.21 -15.52 18.13
C GLU A 20 -1.69 -15.14 18.20
N ALA A 21 -2.14 -14.60 19.34
CA ALA A 21 -3.55 -14.29 19.55
C ALA A 21 -4.10 -13.27 18.55
N SER A 22 -3.34 -12.21 18.24
CA SER A 22 -3.78 -11.17 17.32
C SER A 22 -3.69 -11.62 15.86
N LEU A 23 -2.67 -12.40 15.51
CA LEU A 23 -2.57 -13.02 14.18
C LEU A 23 -3.74 -13.97 13.96
N ALA A 24 -3.98 -14.91 14.87
CA ALA A 24 -5.06 -15.89 14.77
C ALA A 24 -6.44 -15.23 14.66
N PHE A 25 -6.69 -14.16 15.43
CA PHE A 25 -7.91 -13.37 15.32
C PHE A 25 -8.14 -12.85 13.89
N TRP A 26 -7.11 -12.26 13.28
CA TRP A 26 -7.24 -11.71 11.93
C TRP A 26 -7.29 -12.77 10.84
N LEU A 27 -6.53 -13.87 10.97
CA LEU A 27 -6.64 -15.01 10.05
C LEU A 27 -8.06 -15.57 10.02
N ALA A 28 -8.68 -15.72 11.20
CA ALA A 28 -10.07 -16.16 11.29
C ALA A 28 -11.06 -15.11 10.73
N THR A 29 -10.86 -13.83 11.06
CA THR A 29 -11.75 -12.74 10.62
C THR A 29 -11.74 -12.54 9.10
N LEU A 30 -10.58 -12.74 8.47
CA LEU A 30 -10.39 -12.58 7.03
C LEU A 30 -10.52 -13.89 6.27
N GLU A 31 -10.86 -14.98 6.97
CA GLU A 31 -10.98 -16.34 6.43
C GLU A 31 -9.72 -16.78 5.64
N ILE A 32 -8.53 -16.38 6.10
CA ILE A 32 -7.26 -16.74 5.48
C ILE A 32 -6.84 -18.13 6.01
N PRO A 33 -6.74 -19.16 5.15
CA PRO A 33 -6.43 -20.53 5.56
C PRO A 33 -4.92 -20.71 5.79
N ALA A 34 -4.38 -20.00 6.79
CA ALA A 34 -2.96 -20.02 7.11
C ALA A 34 -2.66 -20.51 8.52
N THR A 35 -1.50 -21.12 8.70
CA THR A 35 -0.94 -21.52 10.00
C THR A 35 0.13 -20.53 10.46
N ILE A 36 0.39 -20.53 11.77
CA ILE A 36 1.43 -19.70 12.39
C ILE A 36 2.48 -20.65 12.98
N GLU A 37 3.75 -20.41 12.67
CA GLU A 37 4.87 -21.16 13.23
C GLU A 37 5.93 -20.21 13.79
N PHE A 38 6.37 -20.48 15.02
CA PHE A 38 7.44 -19.72 15.66
C PHE A 38 8.75 -20.48 15.57
N ALA A 39 9.78 -19.81 15.03
CA ALA A 39 11.14 -20.30 15.10
C ALA A 39 11.67 -20.23 16.53
N PRO A 40 12.66 -21.07 16.90
CA PRO A 40 13.24 -21.01 18.23
C PRO A 40 13.84 -19.63 18.54
N TYR A 41 13.77 -19.26 19.81
CA TYR A 41 14.20 -17.97 20.34
C TYR A 41 15.63 -17.57 19.90
N HIS A 42 15.79 -16.30 19.49
CA HIS A 42 17.07 -15.65 19.15
C HIS A 42 17.85 -16.32 18.01
N GLN A 43 17.15 -16.86 17.00
CA GLN A 43 17.77 -17.55 15.86
C GLN A 43 17.58 -16.83 14.52
N VAL A 44 17.36 -15.51 14.49
CA VAL A 44 17.05 -14.77 13.24
C VAL A 44 18.08 -15.04 12.12
N ILE A 45 19.38 -14.86 12.39
CA ILE A 45 20.43 -15.08 11.38
C ILE A 45 20.51 -16.56 10.99
N GLN A 46 20.43 -17.48 11.96
CA GLN A 46 20.45 -18.92 11.69
C GLN A 46 19.26 -19.34 10.81
N GLN A 47 18.06 -18.81 11.06
CA GLN A 47 16.89 -19.11 10.24
C GLN A 47 17.05 -18.61 8.81
N LEU A 48 17.77 -17.52 8.57
CA LEU A 48 18.04 -17.00 7.23
C LEU A 48 19.09 -17.83 6.46
N LEU A 49 20.05 -18.44 7.15
CA LEU A 49 21.18 -19.13 6.53
C LEU A 49 21.04 -20.66 6.46
N ASP A 50 20.32 -21.28 7.41
CA ASP A 50 20.21 -22.74 7.49
C ASP A 50 19.18 -23.29 6.50
N SER A 51 19.61 -24.19 5.61
CA SER A 51 18.76 -24.91 4.66
C SER A 51 17.65 -25.78 5.28
N ASN A 52 17.74 -26.07 6.57
CA ASN A 52 16.73 -26.83 7.31
C ASN A 52 15.80 -25.94 8.16
N SER A 53 15.97 -24.62 8.10
CA SER A 53 15.19 -23.65 8.87
C SER A 53 13.72 -23.62 8.46
N LEU A 54 12.88 -23.01 9.30
CA LEU A 54 11.47 -22.79 8.97
C LEU A 54 11.34 -21.81 7.80
N PHE A 55 12.16 -20.75 7.76
CA PHE A 55 12.17 -19.79 6.65
C PHE A 55 12.54 -20.42 5.31
N PHE A 56 13.52 -21.33 5.30
CA PHE A 56 13.94 -22.02 4.08
C PHE A 56 12.88 -23.01 3.60
N LYS A 57 12.25 -23.73 4.54
CA LYS A 57 11.18 -24.69 4.23
C LYS A 57 9.88 -24.01 3.82
N ASN A 58 9.62 -22.79 4.24
CA ASN A 58 8.41 -22.06 3.88
C ASN A 58 8.36 -21.78 2.37
N GLN A 59 7.35 -22.35 1.70
CA GLN A 59 7.14 -22.22 0.25
C GLN A 59 5.96 -21.31 -0.10
N ALA A 60 5.09 -20.97 0.85
CA ALA A 60 3.91 -20.14 0.61
C ALA A 60 3.45 -19.46 1.90
N GLY A 61 3.19 -18.15 1.84
CA GLY A 61 2.72 -17.37 3.00
C GLY A 61 3.59 -16.15 3.25
N LEU A 62 4.11 -16.01 4.47
CA LEU A 62 4.91 -14.87 4.91
C LEU A 62 6.01 -15.30 5.88
N ASN A 63 7.21 -14.78 5.69
CA ASN A 63 8.28 -14.84 6.69
C ASN A 63 8.33 -13.51 7.45
N VAL A 64 8.21 -13.54 8.76
CA VAL A 64 8.20 -12.36 9.63
C VAL A 64 9.45 -12.36 10.50
N ILE A 65 10.16 -11.24 10.52
CA ILE A 65 11.35 -11.03 11.36
C ILE A 65 11.04 -9.91 12.34
N LEU A 66 10.96 -10.21 13.63
CA LEU A 66 10.77 -9.20 14.69
C LEU A 66 12.13 -8.81 15.26
N MET A 67 12.53 -7.58 15.01
CA MET A 67 13.85 -7.09 15.33
C MET A 67 13.78 -5.95 16.35
N ARG A 68 14.42 -6.14 17.49
CA ARG A 68 14.70 -5.09 18.45
C ARG A 68 16.21 -4.87 18.47
N MET A 69 16.65 -3.71 17.97
CA MET A 69 18.08 -3.43 17.72
C MET A 69 18.99 -3.63 18.96
N MET A 70 18.45 -3.35 20.15
CA MET A 70 19.20 -3.53 21.40
C MET A 70 19.57 -4.99 21.67
N ASP A 71 18.85 -5.96 21.12
CA ASP A 71 19.11 -7.39 21.36
C ASP A 71 20.39 -7.88 20.67
N TRP A 72 20.92 -7.12 19.70
CA TRP A 72 22.24 -7.39 19.13
C TRP A 72 23.39 -7.06 20.09
N LEU A 73 23.16 -6.22 21.11
CA LEU A 73 24.14 -5.94 22.16
C LEU A 73 24.22 -7.05 23.21
N ASN A 74 23.11 -7.77 23.44
CA ASN A 74 23.00 -8.80 24.48
C ASN A 74 23.68 -10.13 24.12
N ALA A 75 24.17 -10.30 22.89
CA ALA A 75 24.83 -11.53 22.46
C ALA A 75 26.17 -11.79 23.16
N THR A 76 26.77 -10.78 23.81
CA THR A 76 28.13 -10.88 24.36
C THR A 76 28.30 -10.52 25.83
N GLN A 77 27.48 -9.65 26.47
CA GLN A 77 27.55 -9.40 27.93
C GLN A 77 26.21 -8.90 28.54
N PRO A 78 25.89 -9.25 29.81
CA PRO A 78 24.78 -8.65 30.54
C PRO A 78 25.05 -7.16 30.83
N PHE A 79 24.07 -6.32 30.52
CA PHE A 79 24.00 -4.86 30.71
C PHE A 79 25.01 -4.26 31.71
N SER A 80 26.14 -3.75 31.21
CA SER A 80 26.81 -2.59 31.80
C SER A 80 26.41 -1.35 31.00
N THR A 81 25.53 -0.55 31.58
CA THR A 81 24.81 0.60 31.00
C THR A 81 25.67 1.80 30.57
N GLU A 82 26.99 1.69 30.43
CA GLU A 82 27.85 2.85 30.20
C GLU A 82 28.30 3.06 28.75
N PHE A 83 28.39 2.02 27.91
CA PHE A 83 28.82 2.18 26.52
C PHE A 83 28.12 1.22 25.55
N VAL A 84 27.41 1.77 24.57
CA VAL A 84 26.91 1.05 23.40
C VAL A 84 28.06 0.89 22.41
N ASP A 85 28.53 -0.34 22.17
CA ASP A 85 29.55 -0.59 21.14
C ASP A 85 28.91 -0.57 19.74
N LEU A 86 28.99 0.59 19.10
CA LEU A 86 28.48 0.80 17.74
C LEU A 86 29.18 -0.11 16.71
N ASN A 87 30.41 -0.57 16.95
CA ASN A 87 31.11 -1.44 16.01
C ASN A 87 30.46 -2.83 15.96
N GLU A 88 30.11 -3.41 17.12
CA GLU A 88 29.43 -4.71 17.18
C GLU A 88 28.01 -4.64 16.62
N ILE A 89 27.28 -3.54 16.85
CA ILE A 89 25.98 -3.30 16.20
C ILE A 89 26.13 -3.23 14.68
N ASN A 90 27.09 -2.46 14.17
CA ASN A 90 27.30 -2.33 12.73
C ASN A 90 27.72 -3.66 12.10
N LYS A 91 28.54 -4.46 12.78
CA LYS A 91 28.91 -5.80 12.34
C LYS A 91 27.69 -6.73 12.28
N SER A 92 26.85 -6.72 13.32
CA SER A 92 25.60 -7.50 13.37
C SER A 92 24.62 -7.07 12.27
N ALA A 93 24.54 -5.76 12.01
CA ALA A 93 23.75 -5.19 10.92
C ALA A 93 24.21 -5.71 9.55
N GLN A 94 25.52 -5.69 9.29
CA GLN A 94 26.08 -6.21 8.03
C GLN A 94 25.85 -7.70 7.88
N GLN A 95 26.06 -8.50 8.93
CA GLN A 95 25.77 -9.93 8.92
C GLN A 95 24.29 -10.21 8.62
N PHE A 96 23.38 -9.45 9.22
CA PHE A 96 21.94 -9.56 8.95
C PHE A 96 21.60 -9.23 7.49
N ILE A 97 22.16 -8.14 6.96
CA ILE A 97 21.96 -7.71 5.57
C ILE A 97 22.48 -8.78 4.59
N GLU A 98 23.66 -9.34 4.82
CA GLU A 98 24.22 -10.42 3.99
C GLU A 98 23.33 -11.67 4.06
N ALA A 99 22.92 -12.07 5.27
CA ALA A 99 22.07 -13.23 5.47
C ALA A 99 20.72 -13.12 4.76
N ILE A 100 20.05 -11.96 4.86
CA ILE A 100 18.75 -11.77 4.20
C ILE A 100 18.87 -11.65 2.68
N LYS A 101 19.98 -11.07 2.17
CA LYS A 101 20.28 -11.08 0.73
C LYS A 101 20.43 -12.51 0.23
N ILE A 102 21.15 -13.37 0.93
CA ILE A 102 21.28 -14.79 0.58
C ILE A 102 19.90 -15.47 0.62
N ALA A 103 19.15 -15.31 1.71
CA ALA A 103 17.84 -15.94 1.89
C ALA A 103 16.84 -15.59 0.77
N THR A 104 16.83 -14.34 0.31
CA THR A 104 15.93 -13.90 -0.78
C THR A 104 16.31 -14.43 -2.15
N THR A 105 17.54 -14.89 -2.37
CA THR A 105 17.89 -15.61 -3.62
C THR A 105 17.26 -17.00 -3.71
N HIS A 106 16.98 -17.63 -2.57
CA HIS A 106 16.50 -19.00 -2.49
C HIS A 106 14.99 -19.12 -2.31
N SER A 107 14.31 -18.06 -1.83
CA SER A 107 12.88 -18.06 -1.57
C SER A 107 12.14 -16.94 -2.31
N LYS A 108 10.95 -17.28 -2.80
CA LYS A 108 9.99 -16.32 -3.36
C LYS A 108 8.97 -15.82 -2.32
N VAL A 109 8.98 -16.40 -1.12
CA VAL A 109 8.11 -15.98 -0.01
C VAL A 109 8.55 -14.59 0.48
N PRO A 110 7.61 -13.66 0.69
CA PRO A 110 7.96 -12.33 1.19
C PRO A 110 8.50 -12.38 2.61
N TYR A 111 9.48 -11.53 2.88
CA TYR A 111 10.02 -11.24 4.21
C TYR A 111 9.49 -9.89 4.70
N LEU A 112 8.83 -9.86 5.85
CA LEU A 112 8.41 -8.65 6.54
C LEU A 112 9.28 -8.45 7.79
N ILE A 113 10.12 -7.42 7.76
CA ILE A 113 11.00 -7.04 8.87
C ILE A 113 10.29 -5.98 9.71
N CYS A 114 9.95 -6.33 10.94
CA CYS A 114 9.32 -5.45 11.90
C CYS A 114 10.38 -4.88 12.84
N TRP A 115 10.70 -3.60 12.68
CA TRP A 115 11.61 -2.88 13.56
C TRP A 115 10.85 -2.42 14.79
N CYS A 116 11.05 -3.12 15.90
CA CYS A 116 10.31 -2.94 17.14
C CYS A 116 11.05 -1.96 18.08
N PRO A 117 10.31 -1.17 18.89
CA PRO A 117 10.89 -0.10 19.70
C PRO A 117 11.78 -0.64 20.82
N ALA A 118 12.76 0.16 21.22
CA ALA A 118 13.64 -0.11 22.35
C ALA A 118 13.81 1.16 23.20
N ILE A 119 14.27 1.02 24.44
CA ILE A 119 14.55 2.15 25.34
C ILE A 119 15.61 3.10 24.74
N HIS A 120 16.59 2.53 24.03
CA HIS A 120 17.60 3.27 23.27
C HIS A 120 17.45 2.98 21.78
N GLU A 121 16.89 3.93 21.03
CA GLU A 121 16.65 3.78 19.60
C GLU A 121 17.91 4.10 18.79
N LEU A 122 18.35 3.13 17.99
CA LEU A 122 19.50 3.24 17.08
C LEU A 122 19.03 3.65 15.68
N PHE A 123 18.32 4.78 15.60
CA PHE A 123 17.63 5.23 14.39
C PHE A 123 18.54 5.35 13.16
N SER A 124 19.78 5.82 13.33
CA SER A 124 20.71 5.99 12.22
C SER A 124 21.06 4.65 11.56
N VAL A 125 21.39 3.64 12.37
CA VAL A 125 21.70 2.29 11.89
C VAL A 125 20.46 1.65 11.27
N GLN A 126 19.31 1.71 11.94
CA GLN A 126 18.05 1.20 11.41
C GLN A 126 17.71 1.83 10.04
N THR A 127 17.86 3.16 9.93
CA THR A 127 17.59 3.88 8.68
C THR A 127 18.54 3.44 7.56
N ALA A 128 19.82 3.22 7.88
CA ALA A 128 20.80 2.72 6.92
C ALA A 128 20.45 1.30 6.42
N ILE A 129 20.06 0.39 7.32
CA ILE A 129 19.64 -0.97 6.94
C ILE A 129 18.38 -0.91 6.07
N ILE A 130 17.36 -0.15 6.48
CA ILE A 130 16.12 -0.02 5.71
C ILE A 130 16.39 0.55 4.31
N ALA A 131 17.29 1.54 4.20
CA ALA A 131 17.68 2.09 2.91
C ALA A 131 18.36 1.05 2.01
N GLU A 132 19.26 0.23 2.56
CA GLU A 132 19.96 -0.80 1.80
C GLU A 132 19.05 -1.96 1.36
N LEU A 133 18.05 -2.31 2.16
CA LEU A 133 17.11 -3.40 1.85
C LEU A 133 15.95 -2.96 0.94
N ARG A 134 15.73 -1.65 0.78
CA ARG A 134 14.57 -1.08 0.07
C ARG A 134 14.37 -1.63 -1.33
N ASP A 135 15.46 -1.74 -2.09
CA ASP A 135 15.42 -2.09 -3.52
C ASP A 135 15.43 -3.60 -3.76
N LEU A 136 15.66 -4.41 -2.72
CA LEU A 136 15.66 -5.86 -2.84
C LEU A 136 14.24 -6.39 -3.04
N PRO A 137 13.99 -7.33 -3.96
CA PRO A 137 12.67 -7.91 -4.15
C PRO A 137 12.22 -8.70 -2.92
N ASN A 138 10.91 -8.81 -2.71
CA ASN A 138 10.30 -9.62 -1.64
C ASN A 138 10.67 -9.23 -0.20
N ILE A 139 11.33 -8.09 0.04
CA ILE A 139 11.59 -7.57 1.39
C ILE A 139 10.70 -6.37 1.67
N TYR A 140 10.04 -6.39 2.82
CA TYR A 140 9.17 -5.32 3.29
C TYR A 140 9.58 -4.96 4.71
N CYS A 141 9.40 -3.69 5.06
CA CYS A 141 9.68 -3.20 6.41
C CYS A 141 8.39 -2.67 7.03
N LEU A 142 8.29 -2.84 8.34
CA LEU A 142 7.35 -2.17 9.22
C LEU A 142 8.17 -1.48 10.30
N THR A 143 7.98 -0.17 10.47
CA THR A 143 8.67 0.61 11.51
C THR A 143 7.74 0.95 12.65
N THR A 144 8.28 1.21 13.85
CA THR A 144 7.51 1.74 14.98
C THR A 144 6.73 3.01 14.62
N THR A 145 7.34 3.92 13.84
CA THR A 145 6.69 5.16 13.41
C THR A 145 5.45 4.88 12.58
N GLU A 146 5.56 3.97 11.60
CA GLU A 146 4.44 3.54 10.77
C GLU A 146 3.38 2.80 11.60
N LEU A 147 3.78 1.95 12.55
CA LEU A 147 2.84 1.28 13.45
C LEU A 147 2.06 2.28 14.28
N ASN A 148 2.73 3.28 14.85
CA ASN A 148 2.13 4.31 15.69
C ASN A 148 1.20 5.27 14.93
N GLU A 149 1.35 5.41 13.61
CA GLU A 149 0.45 6.22 12.78
C GLU A 149 -0.99 5.67 12.80
N TYR A 150 -1.11 4.34 12.85
CA TYR A 150 -2.42 3.66 12.82
C TYR A 150 -2.84 3.14 14.19
N TYR A 151 -1.91 2.56 14.95
CA TYR A 151 -2.18 1.87 16.21
C TYR A 151 -1.25 2.37 17.32
N PRO A 152 -1.37 3.65 17.74
CA PRO A 152 -0.49 4.22 18.75
C PRO A 152 -0.66 3.51 20.10
N VAL A 153 0.44 3.04 20.67
CA VAL A 153 0.48 2.44 22.01
C VAL A 153 1.43 3.25 22.90
N SER A 154 0.88 4.09 23.76
CA SER A 154 1.67 4.99 24.62
C SER A 154 2.58 4.26 25.59
N ASN A 155 2.13 3.13 26.14
CA ASN A 155 2.93 2.28 27.02
C ASN A 155 3.17 0.91 26.36
N TYR A 156 4.22 0.83 25.56
CA TYR A 156 4.55 -0.38 24.82
C TYR A 156 5.40 -1.38 25.63
N SER A 157 6.12 -0.93 26.66
CA SER A 157 7.14 -1.74 27.36
C SER A 157 6.58 -2.48 28.58
N ASP A 158 6.99 -3.73 28.77
CA ASP A 158 6.73 -4.52 29.98
C ASP A 158 8.05 -5.02 30.60
N ILE A 159 8.58 -4.22 31.54
CA ILE A 159 9.87 -4.49 32.19
C ILE A 159 9.86 -5.80 33.00
N HIS A 160 8.71 -6.18 33.56
CA HIS A 160 8.61 -7.38 34.39
C HIS A 160 8.70 -8.64 33.53
N SER A 161 7.89 -8.70 32.48
CA SER A 161 7.88 -9.81 31.52
C SER A 161 9.20 -9.89 30.74
N GLU A 162 9.83 -8.75 30.46
CA GLU A 162 11.15 -8.67 29.86
C GLU A 162 12.21 -9.38 30.73
N THR A 163 12.23 -9.11 32.03
CA THR A 163 13.23 -9.67 32.96
C THR A 163 13.08 -11.18 33.11
N LEU A 164 11.84 -11.69 33.10
CA LEU A 164 11.56 -13.10 33.38
C LEU A 164 11.65 -14.00 32.15
N GLY A 165 11.30 -13.49 30.97
CA GLY A 165 11.17 -14.31 29.76
C GLY A 165 11.55 -13.61 28.47
N HIS A 166 12.19 -12.43 28.53
CA HIS A 166 12.54 -11.61 27.38
C HIS A 166 11.33 -11.33 26.47
N ILE A 167 10.21 -11.00 27.12
CA ILE A 167 8.96 -10.55 26.51
C ILE A 167 8.89 -9.03 26.73
N PRO A 168 9.35 -8.23 25.77
CA PRO A 168 9.63 -6.81 26.00
C PRO A 168 8.40 -5.91 26.01
N TYR A 169 7.29 -6.41 25.50
CA TYR A 169 6.16 -5.58 25.15
C TYR A 169 4.87 -5.96 25.89
N THR A 170 4.02 -4.96 26.08
CA THR A 170 2.69 -5.17 26.63
C THR A 170 1.82 -5.99 25.67
N PRO A 171 0.81 -6.72 26.16
CA PRO A 171 -0.14 -7.43 25.30
C PRO A 171 -0.83 -6.52 24.26
N LEU A 172 -1.07 -5.25 24.62
CA LEU A 172 -1.63 -4.26 23.71
C LEU A 172 -0.69 -3.94 22.54
N PHE A 173 0.61 -3.81 22.80
CA PHE A 173 1.59 -3.60 21.74
C PHE A 173 1.71 -4.81 20.81
N PHE A 174 1.75 -6.04 21.36
CA PHE A 174 1.70 -7.26 20.54
C PHE A 174 0.43 -7.34 19.69
N THR A 175 -0.71 -6.86 20.21
CA THR A 175 -1.96 -6.79 19.44
C THR A 175 -1.87 -5.80 18.29
N ALA A 176 -1.33 -4.60 18.53
CA ALA A 176 -1.09 -3.60 17.49
C ALA A 176 -0.12 -4.10 16.42
N LEU A 177 0.98 -4.73 16.83
CA LEU A 177 2.00 -5.29 15.94
C LEU A 177 1.43 -6.41 15.07
N GLY A 178 0.71 -7.38 15.65
CA GLY A 178 0.12 -8.48 14.89
C GLY A 178 -0.95 -8.01 13.93
N THR A 179 -1.78 -7.03 14.34
CA THR A 179 -2.74 -6.38 13.45
C THR A 179 -2.06 -5.74 12.25
N HIS A 180 -0.94 -5.03 12.47
CA HIS A 180 -0.22 -4.38 11.38
C HIS A 180 0.50 -5.39 10.46
N ILE A 181 1.05 -6.48 11.02
CA ILE A 181 1.64 -7.56 10.23
C ILE A 181 0.60 -8.14 9.26
N ILE A 182 -0.61 -8.45 9.74
CA ILE A 182 -1.67 -8.97 8.87
C ILE A 182 -2.16 -7.92 7.88
N ARG A 183 -2.26 -6.64 8.28
CA ARG A 183 -2.56 -5.53 7.36
C ARG A 183 -1.57 -5.46 6.20
N LYS A 184 -0.26 -5.53 6.47
CA LYS A 184 0.78 -5.59 5.43
C LYS A 184 0.65 -6.84 4.56
N TRP A 185 0.38 -7.98 5.17
CA TRP A 185 0.25 -9.23 4.43
C TRP A 185 -0.99 -9.28 3.55
N PHE A 186 -2.10 -8.70 4.00
CA PHE A 186 -3.32 -8.54 3.22
C PHE A 186 -3.02 -7.82 1.90
N VAL A 187 -2.24 -6.73 1.93
CA VAL A 187 -1.85 -5.99 0.73
C VAL A 187 -0.92 -6.81 -0.18
N LEU A 188 -0.08 -7.69 0.39
CA LEU A 188 0.77 -8.59 -0.40
C LEU A 188 -0.02 -9.67 -1.15
N GLN A 189 -1.14 -10.12 -0.58
CA GLN A 189 -1.95 -11.21 -1.15
C GLN A 189 -2.99 -10.70 -2.15
N ASN A 190 -3.48 -9.47 -1.98
CA ASN A 190 -4.57 -8.94 -2.77
C ASN A 190 -4.05 -8.08 -3.93
N PRO A 191 -4.61 -8.22 -5.15
CA PRO A 191 -4.33 -7.31 -6.25
C PRO A 191 -4.66 -5.87 -5.83
N PRO A 192 -3.78 -4.89 -6.12
CA PRO A 192 -4.02 -3.52 -5.72
C PRO A 192 -5.15 -2.91 -6.54
N TYR A 193 -5.97 -2.10 -5.88
CA TYR A 193 -6.87 -1.18 -6.55
C TYR A 193 -6.05 -0.11 -7.30
N LYS A 194 -6.59 0.37 -8.42
CA LYS A 194 -5.91 1.30 -9.32
C LYS A 194 -6.63 2.62 -9.47
N VAL A 195 -7.95 2.62 -9.29
CA VAL A 195 -8.81 3.78 -9.54
C VAL A 195 -9.67 4.07 -8.33
N ILE A 196 -9.68 5.33 -7.89
CA ILE A 196 -10.67 5.87 -6.95
C ILE A 196 -11.64 6.71 -7.75
N VAL A 197 -12.92 6.37 -7.68
CA VAL A 197 -14.02 7.17 -8.23
C VAL A 197 -14.72 7.86 -7.06
N LEU A 198 -14.79 9.19 -7.13
CA LEU A 198 -15.35 10.03 -6.08
C LEU A 198 -16.66 10.67 -6.56
N ASP A 199 -17.67 10.64 -5.72
CA ASP A 199 -18.74 11.62 -5.77
C ASP A 199 -18.25 13.03 -5.37
N CYS A 200 -19.04 14.08 -5.66
CA CYS A 200 -18.67 15.47 -5.40
C CYS A 200 -19.44 16.08 -4.22
N ASP A 201 -20.74 16.35 -4.37
CA ASP A 201 -21.56 17.03 -3.36
C ASP A 201 -21.71 16.15 -2.12
N GLU A 202 -21.65 16.75 -0.92
CA GLU A 202 -21.61 16.04 0.38
C GLU A 202 -20.43 15.04 0.59
N THR A 203 -19.61 14.80 -0.44
CA THR A 203 -18.46 13.89 -0.42
C THR A 203 -17.12 14.64 -0.36
N LEU A 204 -16.87 15.54 -1.33
CA LEU A 204 -15.65 16.36 -1.41
C LEU A 204 -15.78 17.68 -0.66
N TRP A 205 -17.01 18.12 -0.42
CA TRP A 205 -17.39 19.32 0.32
C TRP A 205 -18.79 19.12 0.88
N GLN A 206 -19.17 19.96 1.83
CA GLN A 206 -20.54 20.06 2.31
C GLN A 206 -21.36 21.00 1.42
N GLY A 207 -22.59 20.62 1.11
CA GLY A 207 -23.55 21.38 0.31
C GLY A 207 -23.69 20.87 -1.12
N VAL A 208 -24.77 21.30 -1.77
CA VAL A 208 -25.10 20.95 -3.15
C VAL A 208 -24.73 22.10 -4.07
N CYS A 209 -23.70 21.91 -4.91
CA CYS A 209 -23.14 23.00 -5.71
C CYS A 209 -24.17 23.63 -6.67
N GLY A 210 -25.08 22.83 -7.24
CA GLY A 210 -26.11 23.33 -8.16
C GLY A 210 -27.14 24.25 -7.48
N GLU A 211 -27.31 24.15 -6.16
CA GLU A 211 -28.27 24.94 -5.39
C GLU A 211 -27.60 26.12 -4.68
N GLU A 212 -26.42 25.89 -4.10
CA GLU A 212 -25.72 26.86 -3.26
C GLU A 212 -24.67 27.67 -4.02
N GLY A 213 -24.29 27.20 -5.22
CA GLY A 213 -23.22 27.76 -6.02
C GLY A 213 -21.82 27.50 -5.44
N VAL A 214 -20.80 27.84 -6.24
CA VAL A 214 -19.38 27.58 -5.95
C VAL A 214 -18.91 28.13 -4.59
N TRP A 215 -19.44 29.27 -4.17
CA TRP A 215 -19.05 29.94 -2.92
C TRP A 215 -19.99 29.61 -1.74
N GLY A 216 -21.11 28.94 -1.99
CA GLY A 216 -22.02 28.48 -0.93
C GLY A 216 -21.55 27.18 -0.27
N ILE A 217 -20.91 26.29 -1.05
CA ILE A 217 -20.35 25.03 -0.54
C ILE A 217 -19.23 25.27 0.49
N LYS A 218 -19.14 24.39 1.48
CA LYS A 218 -18.19 24.50 2.60
C LYS A 218 -17.19 23.35 2.58
N ILE A 219 -15.92 23.68 2.75
CA ILE A 219 -14.85 22.71 2.91
C ILE A 219 -14.41 22.79 4.36
N ASP A 220 -14.99 21.91 5.19
CA ASP A 220 -14.59 21.79 6.59
C ASP A 220 -13.31 20.95 6.74
N THR A 221 -12.86 20.75 7.98
CA THR A 221 -11.66 19.98 8.28
C THR A 221 -11.74 18.50 7.89
N HIS A 222 -12.95 17.93 7.80
CA HIS A 222 -13.15 16.51 7.47
C HIS A 222 -13.08 16.29 5.96
N HIS A 223 -13.73 17.17 5.19
CA HIS A 223 -13.65 17.19 3.73
C HIS A 223 -12.24 17.56 3.26
N GLN A 224 -11.59 18.52 3.92
CA GLN A 224 -10.19 18.83 3.66
C GLN A 224 -9.29 17.59 3.88
N PHE A 225 -9.47 16.87 4.99
CA PHE A 225 -8.72 15.64 5.23
C PHE A 225 -8.97 14.58 4.16
N LEU A 226 -10.23 14.40 3.72
CA LEU A 226 -10.55 13.47 2.64
C LEU A 226 -9.83 13.86 1.36
N GLN A 227 -9.85 15.14 0.98
CA GLN A 227 -9.12 15.61 -0.20
C GLN A 227 -7.61 15.39 -0.07
N GLU A 228 -7.00 15.70 1.07
CA GLU A 228 -5.58 15.42 1.34
C GLU A 228 -5.27 13.92 1.26
N PHE A 229 -6.18 13.08 1.77
CA PHE A 229 -6.05 11.62 1.65
C PHE A 229 -6.05 11.20 0.18
N MET A 230 -6.98 11.69 -0.63
CA MET A 230 -7.02 11.38 -2.06
C MET A 230 -5.77 11.86 -2.78
N VAL A 231 -5.24 13.04 -2.46
CA VAL A 231 -3.95 13.51 -3.01
C VAL A 231 -2.79 12.58 -2.63
N ARG A 232 -2.75 12.05 -1.40
CA ARG A 232 -1.76 11.01 -1.03
C ARG A 232 -1.93 9.75 -1.87
N GLN A 233 -3.15 9.30 -2.13
CA GLN A 233 -3.42 8.14 -2.99
C GLN A 233 -2.99 8.40 -4.45
N TYR A 234 -3.19 9.61 -4.96
CA TYR A 234 -2.67 10.04 -6.26
C TYR A 234 -1.15 9.96 -6.32
N HIS A 235 -0.44 10.47 -5.30
CA HIS A 235 1.02 10.36 -5.24
C HIS A 235 1.52 8.93 -5.05
N ALA A 236 0.69 8.04 -4.49
CA ALA A 236 0.95 6.61 -4.44
C ALA A 236 0.67 5.89 -5.79
N GLY A 237 0.16 6.63 -6.79
CA GLY A 237 -0.06 6.15 -8.16
C GLY A 237 -1.46 5.62 -8.45
N MET A 238 -2.43 5.91 -7.59
CA MET A 238 -3.84 5.70 -7.91
C MET A 238 -4.35 6.77 -8.87
N LEU A 239 -5.20 6.36 -9.80
CA LEU A 239 -5.95 7.25 -10.66
C LEU A 239 -7.18 7.77 -9.91
N ILE A 240 -7.46 9.07 -9.99
CA ILE A 240 -8.66 9.65 -9.39
C ILE A 240 -9.61 10.07 -10.49
N ALA A 241 -10.85 9.61 -10.44
CA ALA A 241 -11.92 10.03 -11.33
C ALA A 241 -13.11 10.57 -10.53
N LEU A 242 -13.96 11.38 -11.17
CA LEU A 242 -15.20 11.87 -10.57
C LEU A 242 -16.40 11.19 -11.19
N CYS A 243 -17.41 10.86 -10.39
CA CYS A 243 -18.69 10.35 -10.83
C CYS A 243 -19.78 10.97 -9.98
N SER A 244 -20.41 12.05 -10.47
CA SER A 244 -21.33 12.87 -9.69
C SER A 244 -22.59 13.21 -10.47
N LYS A 245 -23.72 13.35 -9.77
CA LYS A 245 -25.01 13.76 -10.36
C LYS A 245 -25.17 15.27 -10.31
N ASN A 246 -24.53 15.95 -11.25
CA ASN A 246 -24.56 17.41 -11.35
C ASN A 246 -24.54 17.88 -12.80
N GLN A 247 -24.68 19.20 -12.98
CA GLN A 247 -24.25 19.86 -14.19
C GLN A 247 -22.72 19.96 -14.21
N GLU A 248 -22.12 19.58 -15.33
CA GLU A 248 -20.66 19.53 -15.47
C GLU A 248 -20.00 20.90 -15.26
N GLU A 249 -20.62 21.96 -15.78
CA GLU A 249 -20.11 23.34 -15.69
C GLU A 249 -19.95 23.81 -14.24
N ASP A 250 -20.85 23.42 -13.34
CA ASP A 250 -20.83 23.82 -11.93
C ASP A 250 -19.62 23.22 -11.22
N ILE A 251 -19.39 21.91 -11.42
CA ILE A 251 -18.26 21.22 -10.81
C ILE A 251 -16.94 21.72 -11.39
N ILE A 252 -16.87 21.95 -12.70
CA ILE A 252 -15.68 22.54 -13.32
C ILE A 252 -15.40 23.93 -12.72
N ALA A 253 -16.44 24.73 -12.51
CA ALA A 253 -16.30 26.05 -11.89
C ALA A 253 -15.76 25.96 -10.45
N VAL A 254 -16.20 24.97 -9.66
CA VAL A 254 -15.64 24.70 -8.32
C VAL A 254 -14.13 24.46 -8.39
N PHE A 255 -13.68 23.50 -9.21
CA PHE A 255 -12.24 23.19 -9.33
C PHE A 255 -11.42 24.34 -9.91
N ALA A 256 -12.02 25.23 -10.70
CA ALA A 256 -11.35 26.39 -11.29
C ALA A 256 -11.24 27.58 -10.33
N GLN A 257 -12.27 27.84 -9.52
CA GLN A 257 -12.38 29.05 -8.71
C GLN A 257 -11.98 28.85 -7.24
N ARG A 258 -12.16 27.64 -6.68
CA ARG A 258 -11.85 27.35 -5.27
C ARG A 258 -10.37 27.07 -5.08
N THR A 259 -9.67 28.01 -4.45
CA THR A 259 -8.24 27.88 -4.15
C THR A 259 -7.95 27.09 -2.88
N ASP A 260 -8.92 26.99 -1.98
CA ASP A 260 -8.87 26.32 -0.68
C ASP A 260 -9.01 24.78 -0.75
N MET A 261 -9.41 24.23 -1.89
CA MET A 261 -9.41 22.77 -2.14
C MET A 261 -7.98 22.21 -2.19
N GLN A 262 -7.75 21.03 -1.61
CA GLN A 262 -6.48 20.31 -1.75
C GLN A 262 -6.46 19.43 -2.99
N LEU A 263 -7.61 18.81 -3.31
CA LEU A 263 -7.77 18.05 -4.54
C LEU A 263 -7.93 19.03 -5.70
N LYS A 264 -6.98 19.02 -6.64
CA LYS A 264 -6.94 19.91 -7.81
C LYS A 264 -7.32 19.17 -9.08
N ARG A 265 -7.69 19.93 -10.11
CA ARG A 265 -8.06 19.41 -11.43
C ARG A 265 -6.98 18.51 -12.06
N GLU A 266 -5.71 18.81 -11.83
CA GLU A 266 -4.56 18.02 -12.32
C GLU A 266 -4.48 16.62 -11.72
N HIS A 267 -5.06 16.38 -10.54
CA HIS A 267 -5.13 15.06 -9.93
C HIS A 267 -6.20 14.16 -10.56
N ILE A 268 -7.16 14.75 -11.29
CA ILE A 268 -8.30 14.04 -11.88
C ILE A 268 -7.95 13.55 -13.29
N VAL A 269 -8.04 12.24 -13.50
CA VAL A 269 -7.76 11.59 -14.80
C VAL A 269 -8.94 11.73 -15.76
N SER A 270 -10.16 11.57 -15.27
CA SER A 270 -11.40 11.59 -16.05
C SER A 270 -12.60 11.82 -15.13
N TRP A 271 -13.75 12.18 -15.68
CA TRP A 271 -14.97 12.37 -14.90
C TRP A 271 -16.23 12.02 -15.70
N ARG A 272 -17.31 11.74 -14.97
CA ARG A 272 -18.68 11.64 -15.45
C ARG A 272 -19.57 12.46 -14.55
N ILE A 273 -19.94 13.64 -15.02
CA ILE A 273 -20.74 14.59 -14.25
C ILE A 273 -22.01 14.84 -15.06
N ASN A 274 -23.03 14.05 -14.75
CA ASN A 274 -24.30 14.02 -15.48
C ASN A 274 -25.36 13.30 -14.64
N TRP A 275 -26.60 13.24 -15.14
CA TRP A 275 -27.73 12.62 -14.43
C TRP A 275 -27.92 11.11 -14.70
N GLN A 276 -26.96 10.44 -15.35
CA GLN A 276 -27.01 8.99 -15.56
C GLN A 276 -26.75 8.22 -14.25
N ALA A 277 -27.07 6.92 -14.24
CA ALA A 277 -26.77 6.07 -13.09
C ALA A 277 -25.25 6.01 -12.83
N LYS A 278 -24.84 6.05 -11.54
CA LYS A 278 -23.42 5.99 -11.15
C LYS A 278 -22.77 4.72 -11.66
N SER A 279 -23.45 3.58 -11.62
CA SER A 279 -22.94 2.31 -12.15
C SER A 279 -22.64 2.34 -13.66
N GLU A 280 -23.49 3.01 -14.47
CA GLU A 280 -23.27 3.19 -15.91
C GLU A 280 -22.06 4.08 -16.18
N ASN A 281 -21.97 5.20 -15.45
CA ASN A 281 -20.84 6.11 -15.52
C ASN A 281 -19.52 5.44 -15.12
N ILE A 282 -19.51 4.62 -14.07
CA ILE A 282 -18.33 3.85 -13.65
C ILE A 282 -17.92 2.83 -14.72
N ARG A 283 -18.87 2.13 -15.36
CA ARG A 283 -18.56 1.24 -16.51
C ARG A 283 -17.96 2.00 -17.69
N SER A 284 -18.46 3.21 -17.96
CA SER A 284 -17.90 4.09 -18.97
C SER A 284 -16.45 4.50 -18.63
N LEU A 285 -16.19 4.88 -17.38
CA LEU A 285 -14.83 5.20 -16.89
C LEU A 285 -13.89 4.00 -17.01
N ALA A 286 -14.34 2.80 -16.63
CA ALA A 286 -13.57 1.56 -16.76
C ALA A 286 -13.19 1.25 -18.21
N THR A 287 -14.12 1.48 -19.14
CA THR A 287 -13.89 1.30 -20.58
C THR A 287 -12.89 2.32 -21.12
N GLU A 288 -13.03 3.60 -20.75
CA GLU A 288 -12.11 4.68 -21.16
C GLU A 288 -10.69 4.45 -20.64
N LEU A 289 -10.58 4.05 -19.37
CA LEU A 289 -9.30 3.76 -18.73
C LEU A 289 -8.74 2.38 -19.09
N GLN A 290 -9.48 1.52 -19.81
CA GLN A 290 -9.08 0.16 -20.14
C GLN A 290 -8.64 -0.66 -18.90
N LEU A 291 -9.40 -0.51 -17.80
CA LEU A 291 -9.17 -1.18 -16.54
C LEU A 291 -10.42 -1.96 -16.12
N GLY A 292 -10.23 -3.13 -15.52
CA GLY A 292 -11.34 -3.93 -14.99
C GLY A 292 -11.96 -3.31 -13.75
N LEU A 293 -13.27 -3.49 -13.57
CA LEU A 293 -14.05 -2.92 -12.46
C LEU A 293 -13.57 -3.39 -11.08
N GLU A 294 -12.97 -4.58 -11.00
CA GLU A 294 -12.35 -5.11 -9.78
C GLU A 294 -11.18 -4.25 -9.26
N SER A 295 -10.65 -3.36 -10.09
CA SER A 295 -9.59 -2.42 -9.69
C SER A 295 -10.11 -1.04 -9.26
N PHE A 296 -11.44 -0.87 -9.17
CA PHE A 296 -12.08 0.40 -8.82
C PHE A 296 -12.58 0.39 -7.38
N ILE A 297 -12.33 1.51 -6.70
CA ILE A 297 -12.97 1.89 -5.44
C ILE A 297 -13.92 3.02 -5.75
N PHE A 298 -15.18 2.91 -5.33
CA PHE A 298 -16.16 4.01 -5.43
C PHE A 298 -16.45 4.55 -4.03
N ILE A 299 -16.39 5.87 -3.85
CA ILE A 299 -16.64 6.55 -2.59
C ILE A 299 -17.76 7.57 -2.80
N ASP A 300 -18.81 7.44 -1.99
CA ASP A 300 -20.00 8.30 -1.99
C ASP A 300 -20.55 8.33 -0.56
N ASP A 301 -21.20 9.42 -0.16
CA ASP A 301 -21.82 9.51 1.16
C ASP A 301 -23.27 9.00 1.16
N ASN A 302 -23.92 8.99 -0.02
CA ASN A 302 -25.31 8.62 -0.18
C ASN A 302 -25.48 7.08 -0.20
N PRO A 303 -26.21 6.50 0.76
CA PRO A 303 -26.44 5.05 0.82
C PRO A 303 -27.18 4.49 -0.41
N VAL A 304 -28.03 5.30 -1.06
CA VAL A 304 -28.79 4.88 -2.24
C VAL A 304 -27.88 4.71 -3.45
N GLU A 305 -26.99 5.67 -3.70
CA GLU A 305 -26.01 5.57 -4.79
C GLU A 305 -25.00 4.45 -4.52
N CYS A 306 -24.56 4.29 -3.27
CA CYS A 306 -23.73 3.15 -2.87
C CYS A 306 -24.42 1.80 -3.14
N ALA A 307 -25.69 1.64 -2.79
CA ALA A 307 -26.45 0.43 -3.04
C ALA A 307 -26.68 0.17 -4.54
N GLU A 308 -26.91 1.23 -5.31
CA GLU A 308 -27.05 1.17 -6.77
C GLU A 308 -25.79 0.61 -7.42
N VAL A 309 -24.61 1.14 -7.07
CA VAL A 309 -23.33 0.67 -7.61
C VAL A 309 -23.02 -0.75 -7.14
N LYS A 310 -23.24 -1.08 -5.86
CA LYS A 310 -23.04 -2.46 -5.35
C LYS A 310 -23.88 -3.49 -6.10
N THR A 311 -25.11 -3.12 -6.48
CA THR A 311 -26.03 -4.03 -7.17
C THR A 311 -25.65 -4.22 -8.64
N HIS A 312 -25.32 -3.14 -9.34
CA HIS A 312 -25.09 -3.18 -10.79
C HIS A 312 -23.62 -3.36 -11.18
N CYS A 313 -22.67 -3.11 -10.27
CA CYS A 313 -21.22 -3.27 -10.45
C CYS A 313 -20.62 -4.00 -9.23
N PRO A 314 -20.98 -5.27 -8.95
CA PRO A 314 -20.54 -5.98 -7.75
C PRO A 314 -19.02 -6.17 -7.64
N GLN A 315 -18.27 -6.00 -8.73
CA GLN A 315 -16.81 -6.03 -8.74
C GLN A 315 -16.18 -4.76 -8.16
N VAL A 316 -16.89 -3.63 -8.17
CA VAL A 316 -16.38 -2.35 -7.65
C VAL A 316 -16.42 -2.40 -6.13
N PHE A 317 -15.32 -2.01 -5.49
CA PHE A 317 -15.28 -1.89 -4.05
C PHE A 317 -15.95 -0.58 -3.62
N VAL A 318 -17.17 -0.67 -3.10
CA VAL A 318 -17.99 0.50 -2.74
C VAL A 318 -17.84 0.84 -1.26
N LEU A 319 -17.36 2.05 -0.99
CA LEU A 319 -17.19 2.63 0.33
C LEU A 319 -18.21 3.75 0.55
N GLN A 320 -19.12 3.52 1.49
CA GLN A 320 -20.00 4.58 1.96
C GLN A 320 -19.27 5.38 3.04
N LEU A 321 -19.18 6.69 2.88
CA LEU A 321 -18.63 7.55 3.94
C LEU A 321 -19.55 7.55 5.18
N PRO A 322 -18.99 7.62 6.41
CA PRO A 322 -19.80 7.75 7.60
C PRO A 322 -20.67 9.01 7.57
N GLU A 323 -21.95 8.89 7.97
CA GLU A 323 -22.86 10.04 8.13
C GLU A 323 -22.27 11.08 9.08
N ASP A 324 -21.68 10.62 10.19
CA ASP A 324 -20.89 11.44 11.09
C ASP A 324 -19.52 11.72 10.46
N LYS A 325 -19.42 12.88 9.79
CA LYS A 325 -18.22 13.32 9.08
C LYS A 325 -16.97 13.37 9.98
N SER A 326 -17.13 13.49 11.31
CA SER A 326 -16.01 13.44 12.25
C SER A 326 -15.25 12.10 12.25
N LYS A 327 -15.92 11.03 11.83
CA LYS A 327 -15.36 9.68 11.74
C LYS A 327 -14.61 9.41 10.44
N ILE A 328 -14.70 10.26 9.43
CA ILE A 328 -14.06 10.05 8.11
C ILE A 328 -12.56 9.76 8.27
N ARG A 329 -11.86 10.51 9.14
CA ARG A 329 -10.43 10.31 9.36
C ARG A 329 -10.12 8.91 9.90
N SER A 330 -10.81 8.51 10.95
CA SER A 330 -10.62 7.19 11.56
C SER A 330 -11.00 6.09 10.56
N PHE A 331 -12.13 6.24 9.86
CA PHE A 331 -12.61 5.32 8.85
C PHE A 331 -11.57 5.08 7.75
N LEU A 332 -11.11 6.14 7.06
CA LEU A 332 -10.14 6.01 5.97
C LEU A 332 -8.80 5.42 6.43
N ASN A 333 -8.31 5.80 7.62
CA ASN A 333 -7.04 5.28 8.14
C ASN A 333 -7.08 3.77 8.46
N HIS A 334 -8.26 3.18 8.61
CA HIS A 334 -8.44 1.75 8.92
C HIS A 334 -8.88 0.92 7.71
N LEU A 335 -8.99 1.52 6.52
CA LEU A 335 -9.28 0.82 5.29
C LEU A 335 -7.99 0.35 4.61
N TRP A 336 -7.66 -0.93 4.79
CA TRP A 336 -6.41 -1.53 4.31
C TRP A 336 -6.30 -1.57 2.77
N VAL A 337 -7.42 -1.38 2.07
CA VAL A 337 -7.46 -1.31 0.60
C VAL A 337 -6.69 -0.12 0.00
N PHE A 338 -6.39 0.89 0.83
CA PHE A 338 -5.63 2.09 0.45
C PHE A 338 -4.14 2.03 0.84
N ASP A 339 -3.69 0.92 1.38
CA ASP A 339 -2.29 0.75 1.76
C ASP A 339 -1.43 0.43 0.54
N HIS A 340 -0.26 1.07 0.46
CA HIS A 340 0.72 0.86 -0.59
C HIS A 340 2.04 0.38 0.01
N LEU A 341 2.50 -0.81 -0.37
CA LEU A 341 3.73 -1.40 0.17
C LEU A 341 4.99 -0.79 -0.44
N ARG A 342 4.92 -0.42 -1.72
CA ARG A 342 5.98 0.26 -2.46
C ARG A 342 5.33 1.25 -3.41
N VAL A 343 5.75 2.51 -3.33
CA VAL A 343 5.44 3.52 -4.34
C VAL A 343 6.64 3.59 -5.27
N THR A 344 6.49 3.14 -6.51
CA THR A 344 7.56 3.27 -7.50
C THR A 344 7.47 4.62 -8.22
N THR A 345 8.58 5.07 -8.81
CA THR A 345 8.59 6.25 -9.68
C THR A 345 7.65 6.09 -10.89
N THR A 346 7.42 4.85 -11.34
CA THR A 346 6.46 4.54 -12.40
C THR A 346 5.02 4.73 -11.93
N ASP A 347 4.72 4.43 -10.66
CA ASP A 347 3.40 4.68 -10.07
C ASP A 347 3.10 6.19 -10.02
N GLN A 348 4.08 7.01 -9.64
CA GLN A 348 3.94 8.49 -9.63
C GLN A 348 3.68 9.09 -11.02
N GLN A 349 4.17 8.46 -12.09
CA GLN A 349 3.97 8.92 -13.47
C GLN A 349 2.72 8.32 -14.13
N ARG A 350 2.07 7.34 -13.49
CA ARG A 350 0.95 6.59 -14.06
C ARG A 350 -0.20 7.51 -14.46
N THR A 351 -0.61 8.43 -13.59
CA THR A 351 -1.74 9.32 -13.88
C THR A 351 -1.49 10.19 -15.11
N ARG A 352 -0.27 10.72 -15.26
CA ARG A 352 0.10 11.51 -16.44
C ARG A 352 -0.01 10.69 -17.73
N PHE A 353 0.49 9.45 -17.73
CA PHE A 353 0.39 8.58 -18.91
C PHE A 353 -1.06 8.27 -19.29
N TYR A 354 -1.93 8.09 -18.30
CA TYR A 354 -3.37 7.90 -18.54
C TYR A 354 -4.04 9.18 -19.03
N GLN A 355 -3.77 10.33 -18.45
CA GLN A 355 -4.29 11.62 -18.93
C GLN A 355 -3.90 11.86 -20.40
N GLU A 356 -2.62 11.62 -20.73
CA GLU A 356 -2.15 11.71 -22.12
C GLU A 356 -2.83 10.67 -23.02
N ALA A 357 -3.05 9.43 -22.55
CA ALA A 357 -3.76 8.40 -23.32
C ALA A 357 -5.23 8.76 -23.60
N VAL A 358 -5.95 9.23 -22.58
CA VAL A 358 -7.33 9.68 -22.68
C VAL A 358 -7.44 10.86 -23.65
N GLN A 359 -6.55 11.86 -23.53
CA GLN A 359 -6.48 12.98 -24.48
C GLN A 359 -6.22 12.50 -25.91
N ARG A 360 -5.31 11.53 -26.10
CA ARG A 360 -5.05 10.92 -27.42
C ARG A 360 -6.32 10.29 -27.99
N THR A 361 -7.05 9.51 -27.21
CA THR A 361 -8.29 8.84 -27.66
C THR A 361 -9.38 9.85 -28.01
N HIS A 362 -9.56 10.90 -27.22
CA HIS A 362 -10.52 11.97 -27.56
C HIS A 362 -10.12 12.72 -28.84
N LEU A 363 -8.83 13.02 -29.03
CA LEU A 363 -8.35 13.63 -30.26
C LEU A 363 -8.56 12.70 -31.47
N GLN A 364 -8.33 11.39 -31.34
CA GLN A 364 -8.61 10.40 -32.39
C GLN A 364 -10.08 10.37 -32.79
N GLN A 365 -10.99 10.35 -31.81
CA GLN A 365 -12.44 10.33 -32.06
C GLN A 365 -12.92 11.63 -32.74
N ASN A 366 -12.23 12.74 -32.50
CA ASN A 366 -12.55 14.06 -33.06
C ASN A 366 -11.77 14.43 -34.33
N THR A 367 -10.81 13.61 -34.80
CA THR A 367 -10.05 13.88 -36.04
C THR A 367 -10.48 12.97 -37.19
N LEU A 368 -10.87 13.60 -38.31
CA LEU A 368 -11.42 12.92 -39.50
C LEU A 368 -10.40 12.04 -40.25
N THR A 369 -9.09 12.20 -40.02
CA THR A 369 -8.05 11.44 -40.74
C THR A 369 -6.81 11.15 -39.88
N LEU A 370 -6.17 9.99 -40.13
CA LEU A 370 -4.95 9.52 -39.45
C LEU A 370 -3.78 10.53 -39.53
N ALA A 371 -3.66 11.24 -40.66
CA ALA A 371 -2.60 12.23 -40.85
C ALA A 371 -2.76 13.47 -39.96
N HIS A 372 -4.00 13.94 -39.77
CA HIS A 372 -4.30 15.05 -38.86
C HIS A 372 -4.06 14.66 -37.40
N PHE A 373 -4.41 13.43 -37.03
CA PHE A 373 -4.13 12.87 -35.73
C PHE A 373 -2.62 12.85 -35.44
N LEU A 374 -1.80 12.25 -36.32
CA LEU A 374 -0.34 12.20 -36.14
C LEU A 374 0.32 13.58 -36.02
N ALA A 375 -0.15 14.57 -36.80
CA ALA A 375 0.33 15.94 -36.74
C ALA A 375 -0.01 16.64 -35.40
N SER A 376 -1.18 16.35 -34.83
CA SER A 376 -1.62 16.93 -33.55
C SER A 376 -0.83 16.43 -32.34
N LEU A 377 -0.19 15.24 -32.44
CA LEU A 377 0.49 14.61 -31.31
C LEU A 377 1.86 15.21 -30.97
N GLN A 378 2.44 16.06 -31.83
CA GLN A 378 3.78 16.63 -31.66
C GLN A 378 4.84 15.59 -31.20
N LEU A 379 4.78 14.36 -31.72
CA LEU A 379 5.60 13.24 -31.28
C LEU A 379 7.10 13.54 -31.42
N LYS A 380 7.83 13.50 -30.29
CA LYS A 380 9.30 13.46 -30.26
C LYS A 380 9.74 12.04 -29.95
N VAL A 381 10.25 11.33 -30.95
CA VAL A 381 10.79 9.97 -30.79
C VAL A 381 12.29 10.06 -30.55
N THR A 382 12.76 9.47 -29.45
CA THR A 382 14.19 9.31 -29.17
C THR A 382 14.53 7.83 -29.20
N ILE A 383 15.54 7.47 -30.00
CA ILE A 383 16.02 6.08 -30.14
C ILE A 383 17.39 6.01 -29.46
N SER A 384 17.55 5.10 -28.51
CA SER A 384 18.80 4.88 -27.79
C SER A 384 19.13 3.38 -27.69
N PRO A 385 20.41 3.01 -27.46
CA PRO A 385 20.79 1.64 -27.15
C PRO A 385 20.16 1.16 -25.84
N ILE A 386 19.91 -0.15 -25.73
CA ILE A 386 19.32 -0.76 -24.53
C ILE A 386 20.33 -0.73 -23.37
N HIS A 387 19.91 -0.27 -22.19
CA HIS A 387 20.70 -0.34 -20.96
C HIS A 387 20.26 -1.51 -20.06
N SER A 388 21.18 -2.03 -19.23
CA SER A 388 20.94 -3.20 -18.37
C SER A 388 19.78 -3.03 -17.38
N GLN A 389 19.49 -1.80 -16.97
CA GLN A 389 18.39 -1.45 -16.06
C GLN A 389 17.01 -1.53 -16.74
N GLU A 390 16.95 -1.53 -18.06
CA GLU A 390 15.70 -1.52 -18.85
C GLU A 390 15.27 -2.93 -19.27
N ILE A 391 16.14 -3.93 -19.08
CA ILE A 391 15.91 -5.33 -19.45
C ILE A 391 14.61 -5.92 -18.86
N PRO A 392 14.28 -5.72 -17.56
CA PRO A 392 13.03 -6.25 -17.01
C PRO A 392 11.80 -5.70 -17.73
N ARG A 393 11.82 -4.41 -18.10
CA ARG A 393 10.71 -3.73 -18.78
C ARG A 393 10.60 -4.15 -20.25
N ILE A 394 11.73 -4.30 -20.94
CA ILE A 394 11.76 -4.78 -22.34
C ILE A 394 11.24 -6.22 -22.42
N SER A 395 11.55 -7.06 -21.44
CA SER A 395 11.05 -8.44 -21.37
C SER A 395 9.53 -8.54 -21.21
N GLN A 396 8.87 -7.50 -20.67
CA GLN A 396 7.42 -7.41 -20.54
C GLN A 396 6.72 -6.92 -21.82
N ILE A 397 7.46 -6.22 -22.71
CA ILE A 397 6.91 -5.61 -23.92
C ILE A 397 7.12 -6.50 -25.16
N LEU A 398 8.17 -7.34 -25.15
CA LEU A 398 8.39 -8.32 -26.21
C LEU A 398 7.50 -9.54 -25.99
N PRO A 399 6.54 -9.86 -26.89
CA PRO A 399 5.92 -11.16 -26.90
C PRO A 399 7.05 -12.19 -27.10
N LEU A 400 7.11 -13.21 -26.25
CA LEU A 400 7.98 -14.37 -26.41
C LEU A 400 7.83 -14.89 -27.85
N PHE A 401 8.78 -14.55 -28.73
CA PHE A 401 8.94 -15.23 -30.00
C PHE A 401 9.29 -16.66 -29.65
N ALA A 402 8.30 -17.55 -29.70
CA ALA A 402 8.49 -18.97 -29.62
C ALA A 402 9.46 -19.36 -30.74
N VAL A 403 10.66 -19.75 -30.34
CA VAL A 403 11.65 -20.38 -31.23
C VAL A 403 10.96 -21.60 -31.86
N PRO A 404 10.89 -21.70 -33.21
CA PRO A 404 10.37 -22.91 -33.83
C PRO A 404 11.29 -24.06 -33.43
N LYS A 405 10.73 -25.12 -32.84
CA LYS A 405 11.45 -26.38 -32.70
C LYS A 405 11.75 -26.89 -34.11
N GLU A 406 13.02 -26.87 -34.50
CA GLU A 406 13.51 -27.59 -35.66
C GLU A 406 13.16 -29.07 -35.53
N LYS A 407 12.67 -29.66 -36.62
CA LYS A 407 12.49 -31.10 -36.79
C LYS A 407 13.70 -31.70 -37.46
#